data_AF-A0A3Q4I078-F1
#
_entry.id   AF-A0A3Q4I078-F1
#
_cell.length_a   1.000
_cell.length_b   1.000
_cell.length_c   1.000
_cell.angle_alpha   90.00
_cell.angle_beta   90.00
_cell.angle_gamma   90.00
#
_symmetry.space_group_name_H-M   'P 1'
#
loop_
_entity.id
_entity.type
_entity.pdbx_description
1 polymer ?
#
loop_
_entity_poly.entity_id
_entity_poly.type
_entity_poly.pdbx_seq_one_letter_code
_entity_poly.pdbx_strand_id
1 'polypeptide(L)'
;LEEMKRINHEYQVGKQFYLVSGDLYDGKEDFAVVLQPFLRNSFIPKIGEGEPDTSFFSVDCFHISERAHAEMAIGLWNNMLEPIGRKQAYNNFTYDRSKIHCPSECNIRTVRACVILGFVQYN
;
A
#
# COMPACT_ATOMS: atom_id res chain seq x y z
N LEU A 1 -8.27 -17.11 13.70
CA LEU A 1 -7.26 -16.32 12.95
C LEU A 1 -7.30 -16.65 11.46
N GLU A 2 -7.14 -17.92 11.08
CA GLU A 2 -7.16 -18.35 9.67
C GLU A 2 -8.42 -17.96 8.89
N GLU A 3 -9.61 -18.06 9.51
CA GLU A 3 -10.85 -17.65 8.85
C GLU A 3 -10.90 -16.13 8.58
N MET A 4 -10.37 -15.32 9.50
CA MET A 4 -10.29 -13.87 9.31
C MET A 4 -9.31 -13.52 8.18
N LYS A 5 -8.18 -14.24 8.09
CA LYS A 5 -7.23 -14.10 6.98
C LYS A 5 -7.87 -14.45 5.65
N ARG A 6 -8.64 -15.55 5.59
CA ARG A 6 -9.37 -15.99 4.40
C ARG A 6 -10.39 -14.94 3.93
N ILE A 7 -11.26 -14.48 4.84
CA ILE A 7 -12.28 -13.47 4.52
C ILE A 7 -11.63 -12.15 4.07
N ASN A 8 -10.57 -11.70 4.75
CA ASN A 8 -9.82 -10.52 4.34
C ASN A 8 -9.26 -10.69 2.93
N HIS A 9 -8.61 -11.83 2.65
CA HIS A 9 -8.04 -12.12 1.33
C HIS A 9 -9.09 -12.11 0.23
N GLU A 10 -10.21 -12.82 0.42
CA GLU A 10 -11.31 -12.89 -0.55
C GLU A 10 -11.92 -11.50 -0.81
N TYR A 11 -12.12 -10.71 0.24
CA TYR A 11 -12.63 -9.34 0.11
C TYR A 11 -11.67 -8.45 -0.72
N GLN A 12 -10.37 -8.54 -0.47
CA GLN A 12 -9.36 -7.74 -1.17
C GLN A 12 -9.24 -8.14 -2.65
N VAL A 13 -9.21 -9.44 -2.94
CA VAL A 13 -9.18 -9.96 -4.31
C VAL A 13 -10.45 -9.57 -5.06
N GLY A 14 -11.62 -9.73 -4.43
CA GLY A 14 -12.90 -9.35 -5.03
C GLY A 14 -12.97 -7.86 -5.36
N LYS A 15 -12.55 -6.99 -4.43
CA LYS A 15 -12.47 -5.54 -4.71
C LYS A 15 -11.47 -5.19 -5.79
N GLN A 16 -10.29 -5.82 -5.79
CA GLN A 16 -9.30 -5.60 -6.84
C GLN A 16 -9.85 -5.97 -8.22
N PHE A 17 -10.48 -7.14 -8.34
CA PHE A 17 -11.11 -7.57 -9.58
C PHE A 17 -12.17 -6.58 -10.03
N TYR A 18 -13.11 -6.21 -9.14
CA TYR A 18 -14.21 -5.31 -9.46
C TYR A 18 -13.76 -3.91 -9.91
N LEU A 19 -12.69 -3.37 -9.30
CA LEU A 19 -12.23 -2.01 -9.56
C LEU A 19 -11.22 -1.90 -10.71
N VAL A 20 -10.36 -2.92 -10.89
CA VAL A 20 -9.24 -2.88 -11.84
C VAL A 20 -9.54 -3.65 -13.12
N SER A 21 -10.27 -4.75 -13.02
CA SER A 21 -10.54 -5.68 -14.14
C SER A 21 -12.01 -5.77 -14.54
N GLY A 22 -12.90 -5.14 -13.77
CA GLY A 22 -14.31 -5.06 -14.08
C GLY A 22 -14.67 -3.76 -14.79
N ASP A 23 -15.85 -3.75 -15.40
CA ASP A 23 -16.26 -2.72 -16.35
C ASP A 23 -16.67 -1.38 -15.70
N LEU A 24 -16.47 -1.21 -14.38
CA LEU A 24 -16.94 -0.03 -13.63
C LEU A 24 -16.33 1.27 -14.15
N TYR A 25 -15.08 1.22 -14.60
CA TYR A 25 -14.35 2.38 -15.13
C TYR A 25 -13.97 2.21 -16.61
N ASP A 26 -14.49 1.19 -17.28
CA ASP A 26 -14.23 0.97 -18.70
C ASP A 26 -14.78 2.12 -19.55
N GLY A 27 -13.98 2.57 -20.51
CA GLY A 27 -14.33 3.68 -21.41
C GLY A 27 -14.25 5.08 -20.79
N LYS A 28 -13.78 5.22 -19.54
CA LYS A 28 -13.45 6.54 -18.95
C LYS A 28 -12.10 7.02 -19.49
N GLU A 29 -12.09 8.16 -20.18
CA GLU A 29 -10.86 8.75 -20.75
C GLU A 29 -10.14 9.72 -19.80
N ASP A 30 -10.84 10.21 -18.79
CA ASP A 30 -10.39 11.20 -17.81
C ASP A 30 -9.89 10.59 -16.49
N PHE A 31 -10.02 9.27 -16.35
CA PHE A 31 -9.72 8.54 -15.12
C PHE A 31 -9.11 7.17 -15.43
N ALA A 32 -8.25 6.68 -14.54
CA ALA A 32 -7.70 5.34 -14.60
C ALA A 32 -7.66 4.75 -13.19
N VAL A 33 -7.68 3.42 -13.10
CA VAL A 33 -7.45 2.72 -11.83
C VAL A 33 -6.10 2.05 -11.88
N VAL A 34 -5.18 2.50 -11.02
CA VAL A 34 -3.87 1.86 -10.84
C VAL A 34 -3.74 1.32 -9.42
N LEU A 35 -3.51 0.02 -9.32
CA LEU A 35 -3.25 -0.64 -8.04
C LEU A 35 -1.88 -0.24 -7.49
N GLN A 36 -1.81 0.05 -6.19
CA GLN A 36 -0.57 0.27 -5.47
C GLN A 36 -0.32 -0.84 -4.44
N PRO A 37 0.47 -1.88 -4.76
CA PRO A 37 0.62 -3.05 -3.90
C PRO A 37 1.59 -2.86 -2.73
N PHE A 38 2.05 -1.65 -2.41
CA PHE A 38 3.05 -1.38 -1.36
C PHE A 38 2.68 -1.93 0.03
N LEU A 39 1.42 -2.28 0.29
CA LEU A 39 1.01 -2.91 1.55
C LEU A 39 0.81 -4.43 1.48
N ARG A 40 0.87 -5.04 0.29
CA ARG A 40 0.49 -6.43 0.06
C ARG A 40 1.29 -7.40 0.93
N ASN A 41 2.60 -7.18 1.05
CA ASN A 41 3.53 -7.97 1.86
C ASN A 41 4.11 -7.10 2.99
N SER A 42 3.25 -6.46 3.77
CA SER A 42 3.68 -5.65 4.91
C SER A 42 4.04 -6.51 6.10
N PHE A 43 5.11 -6.13 6.80
CA PHE A 43 5.43 -6.65 8.12
C PHE A 43 5.26 -5.51 9.13
N ILE A 44 4.77 -5.85 10.32
CA ILE A 44 4.85 -4.93 11.46
C ILE A 44 6.33 -4.87 11.85
N PRO A 45 6.96 -3.68 11.88
CA PRO A 45 8.34 -3.54 12.32
C PRO A 45 8.50 -4.13 13.73
N LYS A 46 9.64 -4.76 13.99
CA LYS A 46 9.91 -5.40 15.28
C LYS A 46 10.97 -4.62 16.05
N ILE A 47 10.82 -4.52 17.37
CA ILE A 47 11.87 -4.11 18.31
C ILE A 47 12.56 -5.39 18.79
N GLY A 48 13.89 -5.44 18.67
CA GLY A 48 14.68 -6.60 19.12
C GLY A 48 14.26 -7.92 18.45
N GLU A 49 14.29 -9.01 19.20
CA GLU A 49 13.90 -10.33 18.69
C GLU A 49 12.40 -10.57 18.88
N GLY A 50 11.63 -10.30 17.83
CA GLY A 50 10.26 -10.82 17.70
C GLY A 50 9.14 -9.89 18.15
N GLU A 51 9.40 -8.90 19.02
CA GLU A 51 8.37 -8.02 19.56
C GLU A 51 7.94 -6.95 18.56
N PRO A 52 6.63 -6.70 18.35
CA PRO A 52 6.17 -5.58 17.52
C PRO A 52 6.61 -4.23 18.05
N ASP A 53 7.05 -3.34 17.16
CA ASP A 53 7.33 -1.94 17.48
C ASP A 53 6.02 -1.17 17.66
N THR A 54 5.64 -0.97 18.93
CA THR A 54 4.40 -0.26 19.30
C THR A 54 4.40 1.21 18.90
N SER A 55 5.55 1.80 18.57
CA SER A 55 5.61 3.20 18.10
C SER A 55 4.96 3.43 16.73
N PHE A 56 4.66 2.35 15.99
CA PHE A 56 3.90 2.40 14.74
C PHE A 56 2.38 2.37 14.97
N PHE A 57 1.91 2.24 16.20
CA PHE A 57 0.49 2.21 16.55
C PHE A 57 0.09 3.39 17.44
N SER A 58 -1.19 3.71 17.42
CA SER A 58 -1.82 4.71 18.28
C SER A 58 -2.01 4.16 19.70
N VAL A 59 -2.55 4.98 20.60
CA VAL A 59 -2.79 4.63 22.01
C VAL A 59 -3.71 3.42 22.21
N ASP A 60 -4.53 3.08 21.22
CA ASP A 60 -5.42 1.91 21.24
C ASP A 60 -4.79 0.63 20.67
N CYS A 61 -3.53 0.69 20.24
CA CYS A 61 -2.80 -0.41 19.62
C CYS A 61 -3.46 -0.97 18.35
N PHE A 62 -4.42 -0.25 17.75
CA PHE A 62 -5.17 -0.67 16.57
C PHE A 62 -4.97 0.30 15.41
N HIS A 63 -5.22 1.59 15.63
CA HIS A 63 -4.93 2.60 14.62
C HIS A 63 -3.41 2.75 14.45
N ILE A 64 -2.98 3.07 13.24
CA ILE A 64 -1.59 3.37 12.93
C ILE A 64 -1.22 4.77 13.44
N SER A 65 0.01 4.92 13.93
CA SER A 65 0.51 6.21 14.42
C SER A 65 0.81 7.18 13.29
N GLU A 66 1.05 8.45 13.62
CA GLU A 66 1.56 9.46 12.67
C GLU A 66 2.83 8.96 11.96
N ARG A 67 3.73 8.32 12.72
CA ARG A 67 4.97 7.74 12.19
C ARG A 67 4.67 6.69 11.12
N ALA A 68 3.77 5.75 11.40
CA ALA A 68 3.37 4.73 10.43
C ALA A 68 2.70 5.34 9.20
N HIS A 69 1.82 6.32 9.39
CA HIS A 69 1.21 7.07 8.29
C HIS A 69 2.27 7.72 7.38
N ALA A 70 3.30 8.34 7.96
CA ALA A 70 4.38 8.94 7.18
C ALA A 70 5.13 7.91 6.34
N GLU A 71 5.45 6.74 6.89
CA GLU A 71 6.12 5.68 6.14
C GLU A 71 5.22 5.09 5.03
N MET A 72 3.92 4.96 5.28
CA MET A 72 2.95 4.54 4.27
C MET A 72 2.78 5.57 3.15
N ALA A 73 2.82 6.86 3.47
CA ALA A 73 2.76 7.93 2.47
C ALA A 73 3.98 7.89 1.54
N ILE A 74 5.17 7.60 2.07
CA ILE A 74 6.38 7.42 1.26
C ILE A 74 6.27 6.16 0.39
N GLY A 75 5.81 5.04 0.96
CA GLY A 75 5.58 3.81 0.20
C GLY A 75 4.64 4.04 -0.99
N LEU A 76 3.50 4.70 -0.74
CA LEU A 76 2.56 5.09 -1.79
C LEU A 76 3.20 6.00 -2.85
N TRP A 77 3.90 7.05 -2.41
CA TRP A 77 4.55 8.01 -3.31
C TRP A 77 5.52 7.33 -4.25
N ASN A 78 6.43 6.51 -3.71
CA ASN A 78 7.39 5.76 -4.51
C ASN A 78 6.67 4.79 -5.47
N ASN A 79 5.62 4.11 -5.00
CA ASN A 79 4.85 3.18 -5.82
C ASN A 79 4.13 3.87 -6.99
N MET A 80 3.66 5.12 -6.81
CA MET A 80 3.08 5.91 -7.90
C MET A 80 4.10 6.24 -8.99
N LEU A 81 5.38 6.36 -8.64
CA LEU A 81 6.47 6.65 -9.59
C LEU A 81 7.01 5.39 -10.29
N GLU A 82 6.62 4.20 -9.86
CA GLU A 82 7.05 2.94 -10.45
C GLU A 82 6.18 2.55 -11.67
N PRO A 83 6.77 1.94 -12.71
CA PRO A 83 6.02 1.50 -13.88
C PRO A 83 5.01 0.40 -13.52
N ILE A 84 3.87 0.39 -14.23
CA ILE A 84 2.82 -0.62 -14.08
C ILE A 84 3.42 -2.02 -14.32
N GLY A 85 3.07 -2.98 -13.47
CA GLY A 85 3.59 -4.35 -13.51
C GLY A 85 4.95 -4.56 -12.83
N ARG A 86 5.65 -3.48 -12.41
CA ARG A 86 6.91 -3.56 -11.63
C ARG A 86 6.84 -2.78 -10.33
N LYS A 87 5.63 -2.61 -9.79
CA LYS A 87 5.39 -1.91 -8.54
C LYS A 87 5.82 -2.77 -7.36
N GLN A 88 6.50 -2.16 -6.40
CA GLN A 88 6.90 -2.78 -5.15
C GLN A 88 5.67 -3.22 -4.35
N ALA A 89 5.72 -4.44 -3.80
CA ALA A 89 4.60 -5.06 -3.09
C ALA A 89 4.73 -5.04 -1.55
N TYR A 90 5.67 -4.28 -1.01
CA TYR A 90 5.97 -4.21 0.42
C TYR A 90 6.33 -2.78 0.82
N ASN A 91 6.18 -2.45 2.10
CA ASN A 91 6.56 -1.15 2.63
C ASN A 91 7.83 -1.26 3.46
N ASN A 92 8.75 -0.31 3.28
CA ASN A 92 9.93 -0.18 4.12
C ASN A 92 9.63 0.82 5.24
N PHE A 93 9.48 0.33 6.47
CA PHE A 93 9.18 1.15 7.65
C PHE A 93 10.41 1.71 8.38
N THR A 94 11.63 1.56 7.84
CA THR A 94 12.81 2.24 8.37
C THR A 94 12.58 3.76 8.32
N TYR A 95 12.81 4.44 9.45
CA TYR A 95 12.62 5.88 9.57
C TYR A 95 13.80 6.64 8.94
N ASP A 96 13.89 6.57 7.62
CA ASP A 96 14.87 7.25 6.79
C ASP A 96 14.17 8.02 5.66
N ARG A 97 14.37 9.33 5.60
CA ARG A 97 13.75 10.20 4.58
C ARG A 97 14.53 10.20 3.26
N SER A 98 15.73 9.63 3.22
CA SER A 98 16.51 9.50 1.97
C SER A 98 15.85 8.57 0.95
N LYS A 99 14.93 7.69 1.39
CA LYS A 99 14.22 6.73 0.55
C LYS A 99 13.11 7.33 -0.32
N ILE A 100 12.79 8.62 -0.16
CA ILE A 100 11.76 9.28 -0.97
C ILE A 100 12.30 9.49 -2.38
N HIS A 101 11.61 8.95 -3.39
CA HIS A 101 12.03 9.11 -4.77
C HIS A 101 11.56 10.44 -5.36
N CYS A 102 12.49 11.13 -6.03
CA CYS A 102 12.15 12.27 -6.84
C CYS A 102 11.53 11.81 -8.17
N PRO A 103 10.45 12.45 -8.65
CA PRO A 103 9.91 12.19 -9.97
C PRO A 103 10.96 12.47 -11.05
N SER A 104 11.03 11.60 -12.05
CA SER A 104 11.73 11.87 -13.31
C SER A 104 10.72 12.30 -14.38
N GLU A 105 11.17 12.92 -15.47
CA GLU A 105 10.31 13.26 -16.61
C GLU A 105 9.54 12.04 -17.16
N CYS A 106 10.15 10.85 -17.08
CA CYS A 106 9.54 9.59 -17.54
C CYS A 106 8.37 9.13 -16.66
N ASN A 107 8.43 9.40 -15.35
CA ASN A 107 7.48 8.87 -14.36
C ASN A 107 6.27 9.78 -14.11
N ILE A 108 6.32 11.04 -14.56
CA ILE A 108 5.23 12.03 -14.38
C ILE A 108 3.90 11.59 -15.03
N ARG A 109 3.96 10.76 -16.07
CA ARG A 109 2.76 10.31 -16.81
C ARG A 109 1.94 9.21 -16.10
N THR A 110 2.49 8.59 -15.05
CA THR A 110 1.85 7.47 -14.34
C THR A 110 0.89 7.92 -13.23
N VAL A 111 0.82 9.23 -12.93
CA VAL A 111 -0.03 9.79 -11.87
C VAL A 111 -1.44 10.12 -12.41
N ARG A 112 -2.17 9.12 -12.90
CA ARG A 112 -3.61 9.26 -13.16
C ARG A 112 -4.35 8.28 -12.26
N ALA A 113 -5.16 8.89 -11.38
CA ALA A 113 -6.05 8.33 -10.37
C ALA A 113 -5.71 6.96 -9.74
N CYS A 114 -5.66 6.99 -8.41
CA CYS A 114 -5.10 5.92 -7.61
C CYS A 114 -6.19 5.34 -6.72
N VAL A 115 -6.47 4.03 -6.85
CA VAL A 115 -7.26 3.34 -5.83
C VAL A 115 -6.30 2.63 -4.91
N ILE A 116 -6.18 3.16 -3.69
CA ILE A 116 -5.44 2.51 -2.61
C ILE A 116 -6.33 1.39 -2.07
N LEU A 117 -6.07 0.16 -2.50
CA LEU A 117 -6.58 -1.00 -1.78
C LEU A 117 -5.66 -1.22 -0.57
N GLY A 118 -6.13 -0.83 0.61
CA GLY A 118 -5.43 -1.06 1.87
C GLY A 118 -5.35 -2.55 2.16
N PHE A 119 -4.20 -3.17 1.88
CA PHE A 119 -3.90 -4.55 2.20
C PHE A 119 -3.36 -4.64 3.64
N VAL A 120 -4.25 -4.70 4.64
CA VAL A 120 -3.83 -5.15 5.97
C VAL A 120 -3.86 -6.66 5.96
N GLN A 121 -2.70 -7.28 5.70
CA GLN A 121 -2.52 -8.71 5.96
C GLN A 121 -2.23 -8.89 7.44
N TYR A 122 -3.09 -9.63 8.13
CA TYR A 122 -2.75 -10.21 9.42
C TYR A 122 -1.75 -11.34 9.13
N ASN A 123 -0.50 -11.22 9.56
CA ASN A 123 0.44 -12.34 9.60
C ASN A 123 0.18 -13.19 10.85
#